data_AF-A0A7X5IFH6-F1
#
_entry.id   AF-A0A7X5IFH6-F1
#
_cell.length_a   1.000
_cell.length_b   1.000
_cell.length_c   1.000
_cell.angle_alpha   90.00
_cell.angle_beta   90.00
_cell.angle_gamma   90.00
#
_symmetry.space_group_name_H-M   'P 1'
#
loop_
_entity.id
_entity.type
_entity.pdbx_description
1 polymer ?
#
loop_
_entity_poly.entity_id
_entity_poly.type
_entity_poly.pdbx_seq_one_letter_code
_entity_poly.pdbx_strand_id
1 'polypeptide(L)'
;TVTIITNGTCISREVLGELAGFADSISVSFDGYSAEATPHIRGVQRFDQLVDAVRLILEAGVGAHIIPTIHRKNVHDLPRYAALAAELGVTMNYSLLSCECGSEDGLASLIPDKAALEALADELLALGSAPVLSGAPVGLNLAVRTSCGAGHREISVAADGTVYPCHMLHRPEYALGSLHRESLDAILQREAPHWQSKLDSANVEGCSACRHKLLCGGGCRARSVYAKGNLTSCDSYCAFMKRYYDQMGSLLAAQATACS
;
A
#
# COMPACT_ATOMS: atom_id res chain seq x y z
N THR A 1 0.78 6.53 16.48
CA THR A 1 -0.29 6.89 15.54
C THR A 1 -1.19 5.70 15.33
N VAL A 2 -2.50 5.90 15.40
CA VAL A 2 -3.57 4.94 15.14
C VAL A 2 -4.32 5.42 13.90
N THR A 3 -4.36 4.58 12.87
CA THR A 3 -5.09 4.86 11.64
C THR A 3 -6.15 3.80 11.43
N ILE A 4 -7.37 4.24 11.12
CA ILE A 4 -8.49 3.37 10.79
C ILE A 4 -8.70 3.40 9.28
N ILE A 5 -8.88 2.23 8.66
CA ILE A 5 -9.22 2.12 7.23
C ILE A 5 -10.67 1.66 7.13
N THR A 6 -11.48 2.37 6.35
CA THR A 6 -12.92 2.13 6.22
C THR A 6 -13.39 2.23 4.78
N ASN A 7 -14.48 1.53 4.47
CA ASN A 7 -15.21 1.69 3.21
C ASN A 7 -16.10 2.95 3.19
N GLY A 8 -16.18 3.71 4.30
CA GLY A 8 -16.90 4.97 4.42
C GLY A 8 -18.42 4.88 4.50
N THR A 9 -19.02 3.70 4.39
CA THR A 9 -20.49 3.58 4.23
C THR A 9 -21.28 3.67 5.54
N CYS A 10 -20.62 3.48 6.68
CA CYS A 10 -21.24 3.43 8.01
C CYS A 10 -20.68 4.50 8.96
N ILE A 11 -20.22 5.63 8.42
CA ILE A 11 -19.72 6.75 9.22
C ILE A 11 -20.90 7.60 9.72
N SER A 12 -20.94 7.83 11.02
CA SER A 12 -21.93 8.68 11.68
C SER A 12 -21.27 9.54 12.77
N ARG A 13 -21.94 10.61 13.21
CA ARG A 13 -21.45 11.46 14.31
C ARG A 13 -21.28 10.68 15.62
N GLU A 14 -22.14 9.69 15.87
CA GLU A 14 -22.08 8.82 17.03
C GLU A 14 -20.79 7.99 17.02
N VAL A 15 -20.54 7.26 15.93
CA VAL A 15 -19.31 6.46 15.75
C VAL A 15 -18.06 7.33 15.84
N LEU A 16 -18.07 8.52 15.21
CA LEU A 16 -16.93 9.43 15.26
C LEU A 16 -16.70 10.01 16.66
N GLY A 17 -17.76 10.25 17.44
CA GLY A 17 -17.65 10.68 18.83
C GLY A 17 -16.93 9.66 19.71
N GLU A 18 -17.14 8.36 19.45
CA GLU A 18 -16.42 7.28 20.13
C GLU A 18 -14.95 7.18 19.66
N LEU A 19 -14.68 7.40 18.37
CA LEU A 19 -13.36 7.19 17.78
C LEU A 19 -12.40 8.38 17.92
N ALA A 20 -12.90 9.61 18.02
CA ALA A 20 -12.08 10.82 17.95
C ALA A 20 -10.98 10.91 19.03
N GLY A 21 -11.15 10.22 20.17
CA GLY A 21 -10.14 10.15 21.23
C GLY A 21 -9.06 9.08 21.03
N PHE A 22 -9.23 8.18 20.05
CA PHE A 22 -8.36 7.02 19.85
C PHE A 22 -7.73 6.96 18.46
N ALA A 23 -8.33 7.60 17.46
CA ALA A 23 -7.85 7.60 16.08
C ALA A 23 -7.18 8.93 15.72
N ASP A 24 -5.93 8.86 15.28
CA ASP A 24 -5.22 10.02 14.74
C ASP A 24 -5.70 10.34 13.32
N SER A 25 -6.02 9.31 12.54
CA SER A 25 -6.58 9.47 11.19
C SER A 25 -7.50 8.35 10.73
N ILE A 26 -8.39 8.69 9.80
CA ILE A 26 -9.31 7.76 9.14
C ILE A 26 -9.09 7.83 7.62
N SER A 27 -8.79 6.68 7.02
CA SER A 27 -8.61 6.53 5.57
C SER A 27 -9.87 5.93 4.95
N VAL A 28 -10.51 6.69 4.07
CA VAL A 28 -11.74 6.29 3.38
C VAL A 28 -11.39 5.75 2.00
N SER A 29 -11.80 4.51 1.70
CA SER A 29 -11.51 3.89 0.40
C SER A 29 -12.39 4.45 -0.71
N PHE A 30 -11.76 5.01 -1.75
CA PHE A 30 -12.44 5.49 -2.96
C PHE A 30 -12.21 4.51 -4.12
N ASP A 31 -13.23 4.36 -4.97
CA ASP A 31 -13.19 3.55 -6.20
C ASP A 31 -13.70 4.41 -7.37
N GLY A 32 -13.01 5.52 -7.59
CA GLY A 32 -13.38 6.59 -8.52
C GLY A 32 -13.07 7.98 -7.95
N TYR A 33 -12.55 8.88 -8.78
CA TYR A 33 -12.25 10.26 -8.39
C TYR A 33 -13.45 11.21 -8.53
N SER A 34 -14.58 10.74 -9.09
CA SER A 34 -15.83 11.50 -9.25
C SER A 34 -17.06 10.56 -9.26
N ALA A 35 -18.26 11.13 -9.25
CA ALA A 35 -19.52 10.39 -9.31
C ALA A 35 -19.73 9.66 -10.67
N GLU A 36 -19.11 10.13 -11.73
CA GLU A 36 -19.18 9.55 -13.08
C GLU A 36 -18.08 8.50 -13.33
N ALA A 37 -17.06 8.47 -12.48
CA ALA A 37 -15.98 7.50 -12.59
C ALA A 37 -16.50 6.08 -12.42
N THR A 38 -15.99 5.14 -13.22
CA THR A 38 -16.42 3.75 -13.17
C THR A 38 -15.82 3.03 -11.95
N PRO A 39 -16.65 2.47 -11.04
CA PRO A 39 -16.20 1.77 -9.83
C PRO A 39 -15.82 0.32 -10.17
N HIS A 40 -14.61 0.12 -10.70
CA HIS A 40 -14.20 -1.17 -11.26
C HIS A 40 -14.12 -2.31 -10.25
N ILE A 41 -13.89 -2.02 -8.96
CA ILE A 41 -13.77 -3.03 -7.91
C ILE A 41 -15.11 -3.23 -7.20
N ARG A 42 -15.77 -2.14 -6.81
CA ARG A 42 -16.98 -2.16 -5.97
C ARG A 42 -18.27 -2.30 -6.77
N GLY A 43 -18.24 -2.05 -8.07
CA GLY A 43 -19.38 -2.15 -8.99
C GLY A 43 -20.46 -1.07 -8.82
N VAL A 44 -20.51 -0.40 -7.67
CA VAL A 44 -21.46 0.69 -7.38
C VAL A 44 -20.70 1.93 -6.95
N GLN A 45 -20.99 3.05 -7.60
CA GLN A 45 -20.37 4.33 -7.27
C GLN A 45 -21.07 4.93 -6.05
N ARG A 46 -20.29 5.30 -5.05
CA ARG A 46 -20.77 5.87 -3.78
C ARG A 46 -20.11 7.21 -3.48
N PHE A 47 -19.62 7.88 -4.51
CA PHE A 47 -18.79 9.08 -4.41
C PHE A 47 -19.32 10.11 -3.42
N ASP A 48 -20.57 10.55 -3.56
CA ASP A 48 -21.17 11.57 -2.68
C ASP A 48 -21.21 11.12 -1.21
N GLN A 49 -21.58 9.84 -0.98
CA GLN A 49 -21.58 9.24 0.36
C GLN A 49 -20.17 9.24 0.97
N LEU A 50 -19.14 8.94 0.17
CA LEU A 50 -17.75 8.92 0.65
C LEU A 50 -17.21 10.32 0.91
N VAL A 51 -17.58 11.30 0.08
CA VAL A 51 -17.26 12.72 0.30
C VAL A 51 -17.90 13.22 1.60
N ASP A 52 -19.16 12.90 1.85
CA ASP A 52 -19.85 13.27 3.09
C ASP A 52 -19.23 12.58 4.31
N ALA A 53 -18.82 11.32 4.19
CA ALA A 53 -18.07 10.63 5.23
C ALA A 53 -16.74 11.36 5.56
N VAL A 54 -15.99 11.79 4.55
CA VAL A 54 -14.75 12.57 4.75
C VAL A 54 -15.03 13.88 5.47
N ARG A 55 -16.09 14.60 5.09
CA ARG A 55 -16.50 15.85 5.75
C ARG A 55 -16.86 15.62 7.22
N LEU A 56 -17.64 14.58 7.52
CA LEU A 56 -17.99 14.23 8.90
C LEU A 56 -16.75 13.92 9.75
N ILE A 57 -15.75 13.21 9.19
CA ILE A 57 -14.48 12.92 9.88
C ILE A 57 -13.74 14.21 10.24
N LEU A 58 -13.63 15.15 9.29
CA LEU A 58 -12.98 16.44 9.52
C LEU A 58 -13.74 17.31 10.54
N GLU A 59 -15.06 17.32 10.49
CA GLU A 59 -15.91 18.02 11.47
C GLU A 59 -15.71 17.48 12.90
N ALA A 60 -15.43 16.18 13.05
CA ALA A 60 -15.11 15.56 14.32
C ALA A 60 -13.67 15.86 14.82
N GLY A 61 -12.88 16.62 14.05
CA GLY A 61 -11.51 16.98 14.39
C GLY A 61 -10.49 15.86 14.17
N VAL A 62 -10.84 14.81 13.41
CA VAL A 62 -9.96 13.67 13.11
C VAL A 62 -9.32 13.86 11.74
N GLY A 63 -8.04 13.51 11.60
CA GLY A 63 -7.36 13.55 10.30
C GLY A 63 -8.02 12.62 9.28
N ALA A 64 -8.09 13.02 8.03
CA ALA A 64 -8.68 12.20 6.97
C ALA A 64 -7.71 11.95 5.81
N HIS A 65 -7.84 10.78 5.19
CA HIS A 65 -7.18 10.41 3.95
C HIS A 65 -8.17 9.79 2.99
N ILE A 66 -8.03 10.04 1.69
CA ILE A 66 -8.64 9.16 0.68
C ILE A 66 -7.65 8.05 0.32
N ILE A 67 -8.14 6.82 0.10
CA ILE A 67 -7.29 5.69 -0.31
C ILE A 67 -7.86 4.95 -1.52
N PRO A 68 -7.56 5.41 -2.76
CA PRO A 68 -7.82 4.64 -3.97
C PRO A 68 -7.01 3.33 -4.03
N THR A 69 -7.63 2.30 -4.60
CA THR A 69 -6.90 1.09 -5.04
C THR A 69 -6.52 1.24 -6.51
N ILE A 70 -5.22 1.32 -6.76
CA ILE A 70 -4.66 1.50 -8.10
C ILE A 70 -4.55 0.15 -8.81
N HIS A 71 -5.07 0.11 -10.01
CA HIS A 71 -5.20 -1.06 -10.86
C HIS A 71 -5.06 -0.67 -12.33
N ARG A 72 -4.96 -1.65 -13.23
CA ARG A 72 -4.68 -1.46 -14.67
C ARG A 72 -5.52 -0.36 -15.34
N LYS A 73 -6.81 -0.26 -14.99
CA LYS A 73 -7.75 0.69 -15.61
C LYS A 73 -7.74 2.13 -15.04
N ASN A 74 -7.09 2.39 -13.90
CA ASN A 74 -7.12 3.71 -13.25
C ASN A 74 -5.72 4.27 -12.94
N VAL A 75 -4.64 3.65 -13.43
CA VAL A 75 -3.26 4.13 -13.16
C VAL A 75 -3.07 5.60 -13.56
N HIS A 76 -3.72 6.04 -14.63
CA HIS A 76 -3.68 7.41 -15.14
C HIS A 76 -4.61 8.37 -14.40
N ASP A 77 -5.48 7.88 -13.51
CA ASP A 77 -6.35 8.72 -12.71
C ASP A 77 -5.67 9.22 -11.43
N LEU A 78 -4.42 8.80 -11.16
CA LEU A 78 -3.69 9.18 -9.97
C LEU A 78 -3.62 10.72 -9.75
N PRO A 79 -3.38 11.55 -10.77
CA PRO A 79 -3.45 13.01 -10.61
C PRO A 79 -4.84 13.54 -10.27
N ARG A 80 -5.89 12.86 -10.73
CA ARG A 80 -7.28 13.23 -10.45
C ARG A 80 -7.67 12.90 -9.01
N TYR A 81 -7.22 11.76 -8.49
CA TYR A 81 -7.36 11.47 -7.07
C TYR A 81 -6.58 12.48 -6.21
N ALA A 82 -5.38 12.87 -6.62
CA ALA A 82 -4.62 13.89 -5.90
C ALA A 82 -5.35 15.24 -5.88
N ALA A 83 -5.97 15.63 -7.00
CA ALA A 83 -6.80 16.83 -7.08
C ALA A 83 -8.04 16.73 -6.17
N LEU A 84 -8.71 15.58 -6.14
CA LEU A 84 -9.84 15.32 -5.23
C LEU A 84 -9.43 15.46 -3.76
N ALA A 85 -8.28 14.89 -3.37
CA ALA A 85 -7.78 15.01 -2.00
C ALA A 85 -7.54 16.48 -1.64
N ALA A 86 -6.93 17.25 -2.54
CA ALA A 86 -6.71 18.68 -2.35
C ALA A 86 -8.02 19.47 -2.25
N GLU A 87 -9.02 19.17 -3.07
CA GLU A 87 -10.36 19.79 -3.02
C GLU A 87 -11.06 19.53 -1.67
N LEU A 88 -10.95 18.31 -1.16
CA LEU A 88 -11.52 17.93 0.13
C LEU A 88 -10.72 18.44 1.34
N GLY A 89 -9.55 19.05 1.12
CA GLY A 89 -8.67 19.50 2.20
C GLY A 89 -8.02 18.34 2.97
N VAL A 90 -7.84 17.19 2.33
CA VAL A 90 -7.27 15.97 2.91
C VAL A 90 -6.03 15.52 2.13
N THR A 91 -5.36 14.47 2.62
CA THR A 91 -4.27 13.83 1.88
C THR A 91 -4.73 12.51 1.25
N MET A 92 -3.90 11.95 0.38
CA MET A 92 -4.15 10.71 -0.32
C MET A 92 -3.13 9.64 0.08
N ASN A 93 -3.63 8.42 0.18
CA ASN A 93 -2.81 7.23 0.11
C ASN A 93 -3.28 6.37 -1.04
N TYR A 94 -2.53 5.34 -1.37
CA TYR A 94 -3.00 4.38 -2.35
C TYR A 94 -2.59 2.97 -1.98
N SER A 95 -3.41 2.03 -2.39
CA SER A 95 -3.08 0.61 -2.37
C SER A 95 -2.88 0.13 -3.80
N LEU A 96 -1.91 -0.75 -4.01
CA LEU A 96 -1.75 -1.41 -5.30
C LEU A 96 -2.59 -2.68 -5.29
N LEU A 97 -3.57 -2.78 -6.19
CA LEU A 97 -4.41 -3.97 -6.30
C LEU A 97 -3.51 -5.20 -6.37
N SER A 98 -3.70 -6.16 -5.47
CA SER A 98 -2.88 -7.37 -5.40
C SER A 98 -3.80 -8.51 -5.00
N CYS A 99 -3.99 -9.48 -5.89
CA CYS A 99 -4.81 -10.66 -5.64
C CYS A 99 -4.14 -11.91 -6.20
N GLU A 100 -4.60 -13.07 -5.73
CA GLU A 100 -4.12 -14.36 -6.20
C GLU A 100 -4.49 -14.58 -7.66
N CYS A 101 -3.50 -15.05 -8.43
CA CYS A 101 -3.69 -15.35 -9.84
C CYS A 101 -4.72 -16.48 -9.98
N GLY A 102 -5.81 -16.23 -10.71
CA GLY A 102 -6.89 -17.21 -10.88
C GLY A 102 -8.01 -17.16 -9.84
N SER A 103 -8.03 -16.13 -8.97
CA SER A 103 -9.21 -15.83 -8.15
C SER A 103 -10.47 -15.64 -9.02
N GLU A 104 -11.59 -16.24 -8.59
CA GLU A 104 -12.88 -16.21 -9.32
C GLU A 104 -13.55 -14.82 -9.28
N ASP A 105 -12.95 -13.89 -8.53
CA ASP A 105 -13.46 -12.57 -8.16
C ASP A 105 -13.50 -11.57 -9.33
N GLY A 106 -13.09 -11.96 -10.54
CA GLY A 106 -13.04 -11.09 -11.73
C GLY A 106 -11.93 -10.01 -11.71
N LEU A 107 -11.21 -9.88 -10.59
CA LEU A 107 -10.17 -8.86 -10.38
C LEU A 107 -8.87 -9.13 -11.15
N ALA A 108 -8.65 -10.36 -11.64
CA ALA A 108 -7.46 -10.71 -12.41
C ALA A 108 -7.28 -9.80 -13.65
N SER A 109 -8.40 -9.35 -14.26
CA SER A 109 -8.39 -8.42 -15.39
C SER A 109 -7.98 -6.99 -15.03
N LEU A 110 -7.92 -6.67 -13.73
CA LEU A 110 -7.54 -5.37 -13.21
C LEU A 110 -6.10 -5.33 -12.70
N ILE A 111 -5.41 -6.47 -12.49
CA ILE A 111 -4.01 -6.47 -12.06
C ILE A 111 -3.13 -5.72 -13.08
N PRO A 112 -2.44 -4.62 -12.75
CA PRO A 112 -1.49 -3.94 -13.63
C PRO A 112 -0.56 -4.91 -14.39
N ASP A 113 -0.51 -4.77 -15.71
CA ASP A 113 0.53 -5.39 -16.52
C ASP A 113 1.80 -4.52 -16.50
N LYS A 114 2.84 -4.94 -17.23
CA LYS A 114 4.10 -4.20 -17.29
C LYS A 114 3.91 -2.74 -17.74
N ALA A 115 3.07 -2.49 -18.75
CA ALA A 115 2.85 -1.16 -19.27
C ALA A 115 2.12 -0.26 -18.25
N ALA A 116 1.10 -0.79 -17.59
CA ALA A 116 0.39 -0.08 -16.52
C ALA A 116 1.30 0.19 -15.30
N LEU A 117 2.22 -0.73 -14.97
CA LEU A 117 3.21 -0.55 -13.90
C LEU A 117 4.24 0.53 -14.23
N GLU A 118 4.70 0.60 -15.48
CA GLU A 118 5.60 1.64 -15.94
C GLU A 118 4.89 3.01 -15.97
N ALA A 119 3.65 3.06 -16.44
CA ALA A 119 2.82 4.27 -16.38
C ALA A 119 2.62 4.75 -14.94
N LEU A 120 2.33 3.84 -14.01
CA LEU A 120 2.19 4.18 -12.59
C LEU A 120 3.46 4.81 -12.00
N ALA A 121 4.64 4.33 -12.38
CA ALA A 121 5.91 4.94 -11.96
C ALA A 121 6.05 6.37 -12.49
N ASP A 122 5.69 6.58 -13.76
CA ASP A 122 5.73 7.89 -14.41
C ASP A 122 4.78 8.88 -13.70
N GLU A 123 3.53 8.48 -13.45
CA GLU A 123 2.52 9.29 -12.76
C GLU A 123 2.94 9.64 -11.32
N LEU A 124 3.48 8.67 -10.58
CA LEU A 124 3.92 8.90 -9.20
C LEU A 124 5.10 9.86 -9.11
N LEU A 125 6.05 9.79 -10.05
CA LEU A 125 7.15 10.75 -10.10
C LEU A 125 6.67 12.14 -10.52
N ALA A 126 5.73 12.21 -11.45
CA ALA A 126 5.14 13.47 -11.90
C ALA A 126 4.38 14.21 -10.77
N LEU A 127 3.73 13.46 -9.86
CA LEU A 127 3.10 14.04 -8.68
C LEU A 127 4.09 14.63 -7.67
N GLY A 128 5.34 14.17 -7.70
CA GLY A 128 6.42 14.67 -6.85
C GLY A 128 6.11 14.57 -5.35
N SER A 129 6.65 15.53 -4.59
CA SER A 129 6.53 15.62 -3.13
C SER A 129 5.23 16.24 -2.65
N ALA A 130 4.18 16.27 -3.49
CA ALA A 130 2.92 16.87 -3.12
C ALA A 130 2.50 16.33 -1.74
N PRO A 131 2.10 17.21 -0.78
CA PRO A 131 1.73 16.82 0.59
C PRO A 131 0.56 15.81 0.64
N VAL A 132 0.03 15.50 -0.54
CA VAL A 132 -1.02 14.56 -0.84
C VAL A 132 -0.57 13.10 -0.78
N LEU A 133 0.72 12.71 -0.68
CA LEU A 133 1.12 11.29 -0.56
C LEU A 133 1.69 10.96 0.83
N SER A 134 0.85 10.43 1.73
CA SER A 134 1.23 10.16 3.14
C SER A 134 1.38 8.68 3.49
N GLY A 135 2.49 8.04 3.09
CA GLY A 135 2.73 6.62 3.38
C GLY A 135 2.62 5.71 2.15
N ALA A 136 2.80 6.28 0.96
CA ALA A 136 2.95 5.52 -0.28
C ALA A 136 4.07 4.45 -0.16
N PRO A 137 3.91 3.26 -0.79
CA PRO A 137 4.93 2.21 -0.84
C PRO A 137 6.31 2.70 -1.32
N VAL A 138 6.31 3.77 -2.12
CA VAL A 138 7.50 4.47 -2.57
C VAL A 138 7.36 5.94 -2.16
N GLY A 139 8.09 6.34 -1.13
CA GLY A 139 8.27 7.75 -0.77
C GLY A 139 9.54 8.31 -1.38
N LEU A 140 9.66 9.63 -1.43
CA LEU A 140 10.87 10.33 -1.90
C LEU A 140 12.09 10.17 -0.98
N ASN A 141 11.88 9.63 0.22
CA ASN A 141 12.96 9.33 1.15
C ASN A 141 13.70 8.06 0.71
N LEU A 142 14.94 8.23 0.28
CA LEU A 142 15.85 7.12 0.00
C LEU A 142 16.26 6.46 1.32
N ALA A 143 15.98 5.17 1.45
CA ALA A 143 16.39 4.36 2.59
C ALA A 143 16.95 3.04 2.10
N VAL A 144 17.98 2.53 2.80
CA VAL A 144 18.50 1.19 2.56
C VAL A 144 17.51 0.16 3.09
N ARG A 145 17.11 -0.77 2.23
CA ARG A 145 16.20 -1.87 2.52
C ARG A 145 16.85 -3.19 2.12
N THR A 146 16.83 -4.15 3.04
CA THR A 146 17.24 -5.53 2.76
C THR A 146 16.06 -6.47 2.60
N SER A 147 14.83 -6.06 2.95
CA SER A 147 13.62 -6.87 2.84
C SER A 147 12.35 -6.00 2.83
N CYS A 148 11.17 -6.60 2.63
CA CYS A 148 9.88 -5.90 2.69
C CYS A 148 9.39 -5.58 4.12
N GLY A 149 10.04 -6.12 5.16
CA GLY A 149 9.67 -5.86 6.55
C GLY A 149 8.71 -6.88 7.20
N ALA A 150 8.08 -7.76 6.43
CA ALA A 150 7.11 -8.71 6.98
C ALA A 150 7.75 -9.60 8.06
N GLY A 151 7.04 -9.77 9.18
CA GLY A 151 7.43 -10.59 10.33
C GLY A 151 8.48 -9.99 11.27
N HIS A 152 9.05 -8.81 10.97
CA HIS A 152 10.06 -8.17 11.85
C HIS A 152 10.00 -6.64 11.92
N ARG A 153 9.38 -5.98 10.94
CA ARG A 153 9.07 -4.53 10.94
C ARG A 153 7.58 -4.24 10.78
N GLU A 154 6.82 -5.24 10.33
CA GLU A 154 5.37 -5.27 10.26
C GLU A 154 4.91 -6.64 10.76
N ILE A 155 3.75 -6.66 11.41
CA ILE A 155 2.97 -7.86 11.69
C ILE A 155 1.50 -7.51 11.47
N SER A 156 0.65 -8.53 11.43
CA SER A 156 -0.79 -8.36 11.39
C SER A 156 -1.46 -9.34 12.33
N VAL A 157 -2.40 -8.88 13.13
CA VAL A 157 -3.17 -9.71 14.07
C VAL A 157 -4.56 -9.90 13.48
N ALA A 158 -4.95 -11.15 13.25
CA ALA A 158 -6.28 -11.50 12.78
C ALA A 158 -7.31 -11.39 13.93
N ALA A 159 -8.59 -11.37 13.57
CA ALA A 159 -9.69 -11.22 14.53
C ALA A 159 -9.78 -12.36 15.56
N ASP A 160 -9.23 -13.54 15.22
CA ASP A 160 -9.13 -14.71 16.09
C ASP A 160 -7.86 -14.71 16.98
N GLY A 161 -7.12 -13.60 17.01
CA GLY A 161 -5.87 -13.46 17.75
C GLY A 161 -4.67 -14.15 17.13
N THR A 162 -4.79 -14.75 15.93
CA THR A 162 -3.64 -15.32 15.20
C THR A 162 -2.75 -14.20 14.67
N VAL A 163 -1.43 -14.33 14.86
CA VAL A 163 -0.44 -13.35 14.41
C VAL A 163 0.17 -13.82 13.09
N TYR A 164 0.23 -12.93 12.11
CA TYR A 164 0.78 -13.12 10.77
C TYR A 164 1.89 -12.11 10.48
N PRO A 165 2.79 -12.39 9.53
CA PRO A 165 3.94 -11.54 9.22
C PRO A 165 3.56 -10.23 8.51
N CYS A 166 2.44 -10.16 7.79
CA CYS A 166 1.86 -8.92 7.29
C CYS A 166 0.39 -9.12 6.94
N HIS A 167 -0.33 -8.02 6.67
CA HIS A 167 -1.77 -8.05 6.37
C HIS A 167 -2.14 -8.83 5.08
N MET A 168 -1.18 -9.04 4.16
CA MET A 168 -1.38 -9.78 2.92
C MET A 168 -0.90 -11.25 2.98
N LEU A 169 -0.39 -11.71 4.13
CA LEU A 169 0.14 -13.07 4.32
C LEU A 169 -0.63 -13.83 5.40
N HIS A 170 -1.95 -13.61 5.47
CA HIS A 170 -2.88 -14.35 6.33
C HIS A 170 -3.13 -15.74 5.75
N ARG A 171 -2.13 -16.61 5.89
CA ARG A 171 -2.19 -18.01 5.46
C ARG A 171 -1.76 -18.92 6.60
N PRO A 172 -2.44 -20.06 6.85
CA PRO A 172 -2.11 -20.93 7.97
C PRO A 172 -0.63 -21.33 8.05
N GLU A 173 0.02 -21.56 6.91
CA GLU A 173 1.45 -21.90 6.82
C GLU A 173 2.42 -20.76 7.20
N TYR A 174 1.91 -19.53 7.32
CA TYR A 174 2.67 -18.34 7.72
C TYR A 174 2.27 -17.80 9.08
N ALA A 175 1.41 -18.49 9.83
CA ALA A 175 1.07 -18.09 11.19
C ALA A 175 2.31 -18.08 12.09
N LEU A 176 2.50 -16.99 12.84
CA LEU A 176 3.62 -16.77 13.75
C LEU A 176 3.32 -17.30 15.17
N GLY A 177 2.04 -17.29 15.55
CA GLY A 177 1.57 -17.66 16.88
C GLY A 177 0.15 -17.15 17.13
N SER A 178 -0.32 -17.26 18.37
CA SER A 178 -1.64 -16.77 18.79
C SER A 178 -1.57 -16.04 20.12
N LEU A 179 -2.16 -14.85 20.17
CA LEU A 179 -2.23 -14.02 21.38
C LEU A 179 -3.08 -14.62 22.50
N HIS A 180 -3.83 -15.69 22.21
CA HIS A 180 -4.54 -16.46 23.24
C HIS A 180 -3.64 -17.44 24.00
N ARG A 181 -2.44 -17.73 23.50
CA ARG A 181 -1.54 -18.75 24.07
C ARG A 181 -0.24 -18.17 24.61
N GLU A 182 0.25 -17.09 24.02
CA GLU A 182 1.53 -16.47 24.34
C GLU A 182 1.49 -14.95 24.12
N SER A 183 2.44 -14.22 24.72
CA SER A 183 2.55 -12.77 24.54
C SER A 183 3.08 -12.43 23.14
N LEU A 184 2.73 -11.23 22.66
CA LEU A 184 3.26 -10.76 21.38
C LEU A 184 4.79 -10.68 21.39
N ASP A 185 5.40 -10.26 22.50
CA ASP A 185 6.85 -10.19 22.66
C ASP A 185 7.51 -11.57 22.49
N ALA A 186 6.94 -12.62 23.07
CA ALA A 186 7.45 -13.98 22.91
C ALA A 186 7.39 -14.47 21.45
N ILE A 187 6.29 -14.17 20.75
CA ILE A 187 6.15 -14.47 19.31
C ILE A 187 7.24 -13.73 18.52
N LEU A 188 7.44 -12.44 18.77
CA LEU A 188 8.38 -11.62 18.01
C LEU A 188 9.83 -12.02 18.26
N GLN A 189 10.22 -12.32 19.51
CA GLN A 189 11.58 -12.76 19.83
C GLN A 189 11.93 -14.09 19.13
N ARG A 190 10.94 -14.98 18.99
CA ARG A 190 11.11 -16.24 18.26
C ARG A 190 11.13 -16.02 16.75
N GLU A 191 10.14 -15.33 16.20
CA GLU A 191 9.86 -15.34 14.76
C GLU A 191 10.61 -14.25 13.98
N ALA A 192 10.83 -13.06 14.56
CA ALA A 192 11.37 -11.92 13.83
C ALA A 192 12.76 -12.15 13.21
N PRO A 193 13.75 -12.76 13.92
CA PRO A 193 15.05 -13.05 13.31
C PRO A 193 14.95 -14.03 12.12
N HIS A 194 14.06 -15.02 12.23
CA HIS A 194 13.82 -15.99 11.16
C HIS A 194 13.21 -15.33 9.92
N TRP A 195 12.21 -14.47 10.10
CA TRP A 195 11.58 -13.73 9.00
C TRP A 195 12.51 -12.69 8.39
N GLN A 196 13.33 -12.00 9.18
CA GLN A 196 14.33 -11.08 8.68
C GLN A 196 15.33 -11.77 7.74
N SER A 197 15.87 -12.93 8.16
CA SER A 197 16.82 -13.71 7.35
C SER A 197 16.16 -14.33 6.12
N LYS A 198 14.96 -14.92 6.29
CA LYS A 198 14.19 -15.57 5.22
C LYS A 198 13.83 -14.61 4.09
N LEU A 199 13.53 -13.35 4.43
CA LEU A 199 13.10 -12.34 3.46
C LEU A 199 14.23 -11.42 2.98
N ASP A 200 15.49 -11.74 3.27
CA ASP A 200 16.61 -10.98 2.72
C ASP A 200 16.56 -11.00 1.17
N SER A 201 16.60 -9.83 0.58
CA SER A 201 16.60 -9.58 -0.86
C SER A 201 17.74 -10.30 -1.61
N ALA A 202 18.81 -10.69 -0.93
CA ALA A 202 19.86 -11.55 -1.48
C ALA A 202 19.36 -12.96 -1.83
N ASN A 203 18.32 -13.43 -1.14
CA ASN A 203 17.69 -14.74 -1.35
C ASN A 203 16.51 -14.68 -2.34
N VAL A 204 16.20 -13.50 -2.88
CA VAL A 204 15.11 -13.32 -3.86
C VAL A 204 15.65 -13.50 -5.28
N GLU A 205 14.94 -14.30 -6.06
CA GLU A 205 15.28 -14.62 -7.45
C GLU A 205 15.52 -13.34 -8.28
N GLY A 206 16.71 -13.23 -8.87
CA GLY A 206 17.11 -12.11 -9.72
C GLY A 206 17.44 -10.81 -8.99
N CYS A 207 17.27 -10.73 -7.66
CA CYS A 207 17.55 -9.51 -6.90
C CYS A 207 19.02 -9.35 -6.51
N SER A 208 19.79 -10.44 -6.35
CA SER A 208 21.19 -10.39 -5.90
C SER A 208 22.08 -9.50 -6.79
N ALA A 209 21.85 -9.52 -8.11
CA ALA A 209 22.55 -8.72 -9.12
C ALA A 209 21.80 -7.43 -9.53
N CYS A 210 20.66 -7.11 -8.91
CA CYS A 210 19.85 -5.95 -9.28
C CYS A 210 20.44 -4.65 -8.69
N ARG A 211 20.63 -3.63 -9.55
CA ARG A 211 21.14 -2.31 -9.12
C ARG A 211 20.27 -1.58 -8.10
N HIS A 212 18.97 -1.89 -8.06
CA HIS A 212 18.00 -1.27 -7.14
C HIS A 212 17.75 -2.11 -5.89
N LYS A 213 18.48 -3.22 -5.68
CA LYS A 213 18.22 -4.17 -4.59
C LYS A 213 18.09 -3.48 -3.23
N LEU A 214 19.04 -2.60 -2.90
CA LEU A 214 19.07 -1.90 -1.61
C LEU A 214 18.08 -0.74 -1.50
N LEU A 215 17.46 -0.32 -2.61
CA LEU A 215 16.39 0.68 -2.60
C LEU A 215 15.02 0.00 -2.43
N CYS A 216 14.81 -1.10 -3.16
CA CYS A 216 13.55 -1.84 -3.20
C CYS A 216 13.41 -2.89 -2.07
N GLY A 217 14.52 -3.46 -1.59
CA GLY A 217 14.51 -4.55 -0.60
C GLY A 217 13.90 -5.85 -1.12
N GLY A 218 13.93 -6.08 -2.44
CA GLY A 218 13.34 -7.27 -3.07
C GLY A 218 11.83 -7.18 -3.33
N GLY A 219 11.15 -6.10 -2.97
CA GLY A 219 9.72 -5.92 -3.24
C GLY A 219 8.79 -6.79 -2.38
N CYS A 220 7.48 -6.74 -2.66
CA CYS A 220 6.47 -7.36 -1.81
C CYS A 220 6.47 -8.89 -1.93
N ARG A 221 6.64 -9.56 -0.80
CA ARG A 221 6.65 -11.03 -0.73
C ARG A 221 5.25 -11.62 -0.87
N ALA A 222 4.22 -10.92 -0.42
CA ALA A 222 2.83 -11.35 -0.64
C ALA A 222 2.47 -11.37 -2.14
N ARG A 223 2.90 -10.37 -2.92
CA ARG A 223 2.70 -10.38 -4.38
C ARG A 223 3.44 -11.51 -5.07
N SER A 224 4.61 -11.89 -4.57
CA SER A 224 5.33 -13.09 -5.04
C SER A 224 4.51 -14.36 -4.77
N VAL A 225 3.96 -14.50 -3.56
CA VAL A 225 3.08 -15.63 -3.21
C VAL A 225 1.81 -15.65 -4.08
N TYR A 226 1.15 -14.52 -4.28
CA TYR A 226 -0.06 -14.43 -5.09
C TYR A 226 0.17 -14.76 -6.57
N ALA A 227 1.36 -14.47 -7.10
CA ALA A 227 1.70 -14.70 -8.49
C ALA A 227 2.36 -16.07 -8.75
N LYS A 228 3.12 -16.60 -7.78
CA LYS A 228 4.03 -17.76 -7.96
C LYS A 228 3.95 -18.81 -6.85
N GLY A 229 3.12 -18.59 -5.83
CA GLY A 229 2.90 -19.52 -4.72
C GLY A 229 4.07 -19.64 -3.74
N ASN A 230 5.08 -18.77 -3.80
CA ASN A 230 6.25 -18.85 -2.94
C ASN A 230 6.82 -17.46 -2.57
N LEU A 231 7.66 -17.41 -1.54
CA LEU A 231 8.25 -16.16 -1.01
C LEU A 231 9.54 -15.74 -1.73
N THR A 232 10.15 -16.60 -2.55
CA THR A 232 11.50 -16.40 -3.11
C THR A 232 11.49 -15.85 -4.52
N SER A 233 10.40 -16.02 -5.27
CA SER A 233 10.27 -15.48 -6.62
C SER A 233 10.25 -13.96 -6.63
N CYS A 234 10.56 -13.37 -7.77
CA CYS A 234 10.53 -11.92 -7.97
C CYS A 234 9.12 -11.36 -7.72
N ASP A 235 9.06 -10.15 -7.16
CA ASP A 235 7.79 -9.40 -7.02
C ASP A 235 7.19 -9.17 -8.42
N SER A 236 5.90 -9.47 -8.59
CA SER A 236 5.19 -9.24 -9.87
C SER A 236 5.19 -7.76 -10.28
N TYR A 237 5.45 -6.83 -9.34
CA TYR A 237 5.44 -5.39 -9.57
C TYR A 237 6.86 -4.82 -9.71
N CYS A 238 7.85 -5.69 -9.93
CA CYS A 238 9.26 -5.29 -10.08
C CYS A 238 9.50 -4.27 -11.21
N ALA A 239 8.70 -4.31 -12.29
CA ALA A 239 8.78 -3.34 -13.38
C ALA A 239 8.51 -1.89 -12.91
N PHE A 240 7.50 -1.71 -12.06
CA PHE A 240 7.19 -0.41 -11.45
C PHE A 240 8.37 0.12 -10.63
N MET A 241 8.94 -0.70 -9.73
CA MET A 241 10.06 -0.27 -8.89
C MET A 241 11.31 0.08 -9.72
N LYS A 242 11.64 -0.71 -10.74
CA LYS A 242 12.78 -0.45 -11.63
C LYS A 242 12.59 0.88 -12.38
N ARG A 243 11.42 1.08 -13.00
CA ARG A 243 11.09 2.29 -13.74
C ARG A 243 11.18 3.53 -12.85
N TYR A 244 10.56 3.47 -11.66
CA TYR A 244 10.56 4.56 -10.69
C TYR A 244 11.99 4.95 -10.26
N TYR A 245 12.81 3.98 -9.83
CA TYR A 245 14.16 4.28 -9.37
C TYR A 245 15.09 4.73 -10.50
N ASP A 246 14.88 4.24 -11.73
CA ASP A 246 15.63 4.68 -12.90
C ASP A 246 15.38 6.15 -13.20
N GLN A 247 14.11 6.55 -13.28
CA GLN A 247 13.74 7.93 -13.54
C GLN A 247 14.11 8.86 -12.39
N MET A 248 13.88 8.45 -11.15
CA MET A 248 14.30 9.25 -9.99
C MET A 248 15.82 9.47 -10.01
N GLY A 249 16.60 8.43 -10.33
CA GLY A 249 18.04 8.55 -10.49
C GLY A 249 18.43 9.55 -11.59
N SER A 250 17.76 9.50 -12.75
CA SER A 250 17.97 10.48 -13.83
C SER A 250 17.60 11.91 -13.43
N LEU A 251 16.49 12.10 -12.71
CA LEU A 251 16.05 13.42 -12.24
C LEU A 251 17.05 14.02 -11.24
N LEU A 252 17.50 13.22 -10.27
CA LEU A 252 18.50 13.65 -9.29
C LEU A 252 19.84 13.99 -9.95
N ALA A 253 20.28 13.19 -10.93
CA ALA A 253 21.49 13.48 -11.69
C ALA A 253 21.40 14.81 -12.46
N ALA A 254 20.26 15.05 -13.13
CA ALA A 254 20.04 16.29 -13.87
C ALA A 254 20.02 17.52 -12.95
N GLN A 255 19.42 17.42 -11.76
CA GLN A 255 19.42 18.49 -10.77
C GLN A 255 20.82 18.76 -10.21
N ALA A 256 21.61 17.72 -9.95
CA ALA A 256 22.99 17.87 -9.48
C ALA A 256 23.87 18.61 -10.50
N THR A 257 23.69 18.34 -11.81
CA THR A 257 24.40 19.04 -12.89
C THR A 257 23.93 20.48 -13.08
N ALA A 258 22.66 20.80 -12.79
CA ALA A 258 22.15 22.16 -12.89
C ALA A 258 22.61 23.08 -11.74
N CYS A 259 23.04 22.50 -10.61
CA CYS A 259 23.55 23.23 -9.45
C CYS A 259 25.08 23.38 -9.41
N SER A 260 25.80 22.73 -10.33
CA SER A 260 27.27 22.79 -10.49
C SER A 260 27.67 23.74 -11.60
#